data_AF-A0A7C4J8R2-F1
#
_entry.id   AF-A0A7C4J8R2-F1
#
_cell.length_a   1.000
_cell.length_b   1.000
_cell.length_c   1.000
_cell.angle_alpha   90.00
_cell.angle_beta   90.00
_cell.angle_gamma   90.00
#
_symmetry.space_group_name_H-M   'P 1'
#
loop_
_entity.id
_entity.type
_entity.pdbx_description
1 polymer ?
#
loop_
_entity_poly.entity_id
_entity_poly.type
_entity_poly.pdbx_seq_one_letter_code
_entity_poly.pdbx_strand_id
1 'polypeptide(L)'
;MARRRIRLFNQPHRDNNTADARADEAIVARDRSNLYNQLSLLFLALAFIVLVYVGVTFVLPDHPLNPLPPLASAVVITPLPTLTPTDTPEPTATHRPTNTPMPTATATRTPTAAPSLEPTRTPRPDETIAPGDTPTPEPTSTPTATPAPFAYTAEVIYQRAQLYGANWAGVAGLVFDLNGKYQPNIDVKAWGDAPLGPEGKTLPSGTAPQYGPSGWEFRLGNRPAFGRWQVQLIDANGAPLSDVVEIEMQGDPLGNLAYVIFRQVQ
;
A
#
# COMPACT_ATOMS: atom_id res chain seq x y z
N MET A 1 93.00 -43.92 -65.67
CA MET A 1 92.13 -42.75 -65.89
C MET A 1 91.45 -42.39 -64.59
N ALA A 2 91.78 -41.23 -64.02
CA ALA A 2 91.22 -40.69 -62.79
C ALA A 2 90.02 -39.80 -63.10
N ARG A 3 88.88 -39.99 -62.41
CA ARG A 3 87.78 -39.00 -62.32
C ARG A 3 87.19 -39.10 -60.91
N ARG A 4 87.57 -38.19 -60.00
CA ARG A 4 86.99 -36.87 -59.69
C ARG A 4 85.90 -37.00 -58.61
N ARG A 5 86.28 -36.60 -57.38
CA ARG A 5 85.37 -36.39 -56.24
C ARG A 5 84.37 -35.28 -56.58
N ILE A 6 83.09 -35.49 -56.23
CA ILE A 6 82.11 -34.42 -56.05
C ILE A 6 81.45 -34.62 -54.68
N ARG A 7 81.27 -33.50 -54.00
CA ARG A 7 80.95 -33.30 -52.58
C ARG A 7 79.43 -33.11 -52.39
N LEU A 8 79.00 -33.22 -51.13
CA LEU A 8 77.74 -32.75 -50.51
C LEU A 8 76.47 -33.59 -50.77
N PHE A 9 76.04 -34.31 -49.73
CA PHE A 9 74.62 -34.34 -49.37
C PHE A 9 74.48 -33.86 -47.92
N ASN A 10 73.85 -32.70 -47.81
CA ASN A 10 73.44 -32.02 -46.60
C ASN A 10 72.31 -32.86 -45.97
N GLN A 11 72.53 -33.44 -44.79
CA GLN A 11 71.45 -34.04 -44.00
C GLN A 11 70.82 -32.91 -43.17
N PRO A 12 69.54 -32.55 -43.37
CA PRO A 12 68.90 -31.59 -42.50
C PRO A 12 68.80 -32.19 -41.11
N HIS A 13 69.34 -31.48 -40.13
CA HIS A 13 69.09 -31.76 -38.72
C HIS A 13 67.57 -31.63 -38.53
N ARG A 14 66.89 -32.76 -38.33
CA ARG A 14 65.46 -32.77 -38.01
C ARG A 14 65.33 -32.24 -36.60
N ASP A 15 64.84 -31.01 -36.48
CA ASP A 15 64.56 -30.34 -35.20
C ASP A 15 63.40 -31.02 -34.48
N ASN A 16 63.70 -32.12 -33.77
CA ASN A 16 62.74 -32.88 -32.95
C ASN A 16 62.02 -31.98 -31.92
N ASN A 17 62.67 -30.89 -31.47
CA ASN A 17 62.10 -29.88 -30.57
C ASN A 17 60.79 -29.25 -31.08
N THR A 18 60.64 -29.10 -32.40
CA THR A 18 59.45 -28.44 -32.99
C THR A 18 58.25 -29.39 -33.10
N ALA A 19 58.49 -30.70 -33.14
CA ALA A 19 57.45 -31.71 -33.14
C ALA A 19 56.92 -31.94 -31.73
N ASP A 20 57.81 -31.98 -30.74
CA ASP A 20 57.46 -32.15 -29.33
C ASP A 20 56.67 -30.93 -28.80
N ALA A 21 57.10 -29.70 -29.13
CA ALA A 21 56.35 -28.50 -28.74
C ALA A 21 54.93 -28.44 -29.35
N ARG A 22 54.75 -28.91 -30.60
CA ARG A 22 53.42 -29.00 -31.23
C ARG A 22 52.56 -30.10 -30.63
N ALA A 23 53.16 -31.21 -30.21
CA ALA A 23 52.46 -32.28 -29.51
C ALA A 23 51.97 -31.81 -28.13
N ASP A 24 52.82 -31.09 -27.38
CA ASP A 24 52.47 -30.51 -26.08
C ASP A 24 51.37 -29.45 -26.20
N GLU A 25 51.44 -28.56 -27.19
CA GLU A 25 50.39 -27.56 -27.45
C GLU A 25 49.05 -28.21 -27.83
N ALA A 26 49.08 -29.29 -28.63
CA ALA A 26 47.89 -30.04 -29.00
C ALA A 26 47.26 -30.78 -27.80
N ILE A 27 48.08 -31.30 -26.87
CA ILE A 27 47.60 -31.96 -25.63
C ILE A 27 46.92 -30.92 -24.73
N VAL A 28 47.55 -29.76 -24.52
CA VAL A 28 46.99 -28.68 -23.69
C VAL A 28 45.70 -28.10 -24.28
N ALA A 29 45.62 -27.94 -25.60
CA ALA A 29 44.40 -27.48 -26.28
C ALA A 29 43.26 -28.51 -26.15
N ARG A 30 43.56 -29.81 -26.27
CA ARG A 30 42.59 -30.88 -26.10
C ARG A 30 42.05 -30.95 -24.67
N ASP A 31 42.92 -30.76 -23.67
CA ASP A 31 42.53 -30.77 -22.27
C ASP A 31 41.59 -29.59 -21.91
N ARG A 32 41.89 -28.39 -22.42
CA ARG A 32 41.01 -27.22 -22.30
C ARG A 32 39.65 -27.44 -22.97
N SER A 33 39.62 -28.05 -24.15
CA SER A 33 38.36 -28.33 -24.85
C SER A 33 37.49 -29.35 -24.10
N ASN A 34 38.12 -30.36 -23.48
CA ASN A 34 37.42 -31.34 -22.64
C ASN A 34 36.84 -30.68 -21.39
N LEU A 35 37.60 -29.78 -20.75
CA LEU A 35 37.12 -29.01 -19.60
C LEU A 35 35.91 -28.14 -19.95
N TYR A 36 35.95 -27.43 -21.08
CA TYR A 36 34.81 -26.61 -21.52
C TYR A 36 33.59 -27.46 -21.85
N ASN A 37 33.75 -28.59 -22.54
CA ASN A 37 32.64 -29.50 -22.83
C ASN A 37 32.01 -30.05 -21.54
N GLN A 38 32.82 -30.42 -20.54
CA GLN A 38 32.33 -30.86 -19.23
C GLN A 38 31.58 -29.74 -18.51
N LEU A 39 32.11 -28.52 -18.54
CA LEU A 39 31.48 -27.36 -17.91
C LEU A 39 30.14 -27.02 -18.59
N SER A 40 30.09 -27.05 -19.92
CA SER A 40 28.85 -26.86 -20.69
C SER A 40 27.80 -27.93 -20.38
N LEU A 41 28.20 -29.20 -20.25
CA LEU A 41 27.29 -30.27 -19.85
C LEU A 41 26.78 -30.10 -18.41
N LEU A 42 27.64 -29.64 -17.49
CA LEU A 42 27.24 -29.33 -16.12
C LEU A 42 26.21 -28.21 -16.06
N PHE A 43 26.44 -27.10 -16.78
CA PHE A 43 25.49 -25.98 -16.83
C PHE A 43 24.16 -26.39 -17.47
N LEU A 44 24.18 -27.22 -18.52
CA LEU A 44 22.98 -27.73 -19.15
C LEU A 44 22.17 -28.62 -18.19
N ALA A 45 22.83 -29.50 -17.45
CA ALA A 45 22.20 -30.34 -16.44
C ALA A 45 21.59 -29.49 -15.30
N LEU A 46 22.33 -28.49 -14.81
CA LEU A 46 21.85 -27.59 -13.76
C LEU A 46 20.63 -26.78 -14.23
N ALA A 47 20.64 -26.27 -15.46
CA ALA A 47 19.51 -25.55 -16.05
C ALA A 47 18.26 -26.44 -16.13
N PHE A 48 18.42 -27.71 -16.53
CA PHE A 48 17.33 -28.66 -16.54
C PHE A 48 16.78 -28.93 -15.13
N ILE A 49 17.64 -29.08 -14.12
CA ILE A 49 17.24 -29.26 -12.72
C ILE A 49 16.43 -28.04 -12.23
N VAL A 50 16.88 -26.83 -12.53
CA VAL A 50 16.15 -25.60 -12.17
C VAL A 50 14.78 -25.56 -12.86
N LEU A 51 14.70 -25.94 -14.14
CA LEU A 51 13.44 -25.97 -14.87
C LEU A 51 12.45 -26.98 -14.27
N VAL A 52 12.93 -28.19 -13.93
CA VAL A 52 12.10 -29.19 -13.23
C VAL A 52 11.66 -28.68 -11.86
N TYR A 53 12.57 -28.05 -11.11
CA TYR A 53 12.25 -27.47 -9.81
C TYR A 53 11.14 -26.42 -9.90
N VAL A 54 11.26 -25.45 -10.82
CA VAL A 54 10.22 -24.44 -11.06
C VAL A 54 8.91 -25.11 -11.52
N GLY A 55 8.97 -26.10 -12.41
CA GLY A 55 7.78 -26.84 -12.84
C GLY A 55 7.07 -27.54 -11.68
N VAL A 56 7.81 -28.19 -10.79
CA VAL A 56 7.25 -28.83 -9.58
C VAL A 56 6.60 -27.80 -8.66
N THR A 57 7.21 -26.63 -8.45
CA THR A 57 6.59 -25.57 -7.62
C THR A 57 5.24 -25.08 -8.18
N PHE A 58 5.05 -25.10 -9.49
CA PHE A 58 3.80 -24.70 -10.13
C PHE A 58 2.72 -25.77 -10.05
N VAL A 59 3.09 -27.05 -10.18
CA VAL A 59 2.15 -28.19 -10.14
C VAL A 59 1.78 -28.59 -8.71
N LEU A 60 2.73 -28.48 -7.78
CA LEU A 60 2.61 -28.88 -6.37
C LEU A 60 2.99 -27.70 -5.46
N PRO A 61 2.10 -26.70 -5.30
CA PRO A 61 2.39 -25.47 -4.57
C PRO A 61 2.66 -25.71 -3.07
N ASP A 62 2.10 -26.75 -2.47
CA ASP A 62 2.21 -27.03 -1.02
C ASP A 62 3.46 -27.86 -0.62
N HIS A 63 4.37 -28.17 -1.56
CA HIS A 63 5.54 -29.01 -1.26
C HIS A 63 6.60 -28.26 -0.43
N PRO A 64 7.28 -28.90 0.57
CA PRO A 64 8.20 -28.24 1.52
C PRO A 64 9.44 -27.56 0.92
N LEU A 65 9.75 -27.83 -0.35
CA LEU A 65 10.88 -27.20 -1.09
C LEU A 65 10.45 -25.98 -1.91
N ASN A 66 9.17 -25.61 -1.90
CA ASN A 66 8.69 -24.39 -2.53
C ASN A 66 9.09 -23.19 -1.66
N PRO A 67 9.88 -22.22 -2.19
CA PRO A 67 10.31 -21.05 -1.42
C PRO A 67 9.18 -20.02 -1.28
N LEU A 68 8.07 -20.21 -2.00
CA LEU A 68 6.85 -19.40 -1.97
C LEU A 68 5.64 -20.29 -1.70
N PRO A 69 5.53 -20.92 -0.51
CA PRO A 69 4.36 -21.72 -0.19
C PRO A 69 3.10 -20.83 -0.23
N PRO A 70 1.96 -21.34 -0.72
CA PRO A 70 0.72 -20.57 -0.72
C PRO A 70 0.36 -20.20 0.73
N LEU A 71 -0.06 -18.95 0.92
CA LEU A 71 -0.51 -18.47 2.23
C LEU A 71 -1.65 -19.37 2.70
N ALA A 72 -1.44 -20.07 3.81
CA ALA A 72 -2.36 -21.10 4.29
C ALA A 72 -3.77 -20.50 4.52
N SER A 73 -4.73 -20.91 3.68
CA SER A 73 -6.15 -20.64 3.92
C SER A 73 -6.66 -21.59 5.01
N ALA A 74 -6.35 -21.29 6.26
CA ALA A 74 -6.98 -21.98 7.39
C ALA A 74 -8.36 -21.37 7.65
N VAL A 75 -9.35 -21.70 6.83
CA VAL A 75 -10.77 -21.47 7.17
C VAL A 75 -11.31 -22.75 7.77
N VAL A 76 -11.20 -22.88 9.09
CA VAL A 76 -12.02 -23.82 9.86
C VAL A 76 -13.36 -23.14 10.08
N ILE A 77 -14.33 -23.40 9.20
CA ILE A 77 -15.73 -23.03 9.43
C ILE A 77 -16.31 -23.98 10.47
N THR A 78 -16.29 -23.56 11.74
CA THR A 78 -17.14 -24.13 12.77
C THR A 78 -18.59 -23.77 12.43
N PRO A 79 -19.51 -24.73 12.21
CA PRO A 79 -20.91 -24.37 11.94
C PRO A 79 -21.49 -23.70 13.20
N LEU A 80 -21.85 -22.42 13.06
CA LEU A 80 -22.57 -21.66 14.07
C LEU A 80 -23.99 -22.25 14.22
N PRO A 81 -24.51 -22.47 15.45
CA PRO A 81 -25.86 -22.98 15.61
C PRO A 81 -26.89 -22.03 14.99
N THR A 82 -27.73 -22.58 14.12
CA THR A 82 -28.87 -21.90 13.51
C THR A 82 -29.84 -21.47 14.61
N LEU A 83 -29.93 -20.16 14.89
CA LEU A 83 -30.95 -19.63 15.78
C LEU A 83 -32.32 -19.73 15.08
N THR A 84 -33.24 -20.42 15.73
CA THR A 84 -34.66 -20.51 15.35
C THR A 84 -35.27 -19.09 15.36
N PRO A 85 -36.04 -18.68 14.33
CA PRO A 85 -36.67 -17.36 14.32
C PRO A 85 -37.58 -17.20 15.54
N THR A 86 -37.33 -16.17 16.33
CA THR A 86 -38.19 -15.75 17.44
C THR A 86 -39.27 -14.83 16.87
N ASP A 87 -40.53 -15.10 17.21
CA ASP A 87 -41.67 -14.29 16.78
C ASP A 87 -41.44 -12.81 17.09
N THR A 88 -41.49 -12.00 16.03
CA THR A 88 -41.37 -10.54 16.11
C THR A 88 -42.67 -9.99 16.68
N PRO A 89 -42.65 -9.22 17.79
CA PRO A 89 -43.87 -8.61 18.31
C PRO A 89 -44.42 -7.56 17.32
N GLU A 90 -45.74 -7.53 17.23
CA GLU A 90 -46.54 -6.65 16.37
C GLU A 90 -46.24 -5.16 16.64
N PRO A 91 -46.13 -4.31 15.59
CA PRO A 91 -45.80 -2.90 15.76
C PRO A 91 -46.89 -2.16 16.53
N THR A 92 -46.52 -1.60 17.69
CA THR A 92 -47.39 -0.73 18.48
C THR A 92 -47.58 0.62 17.77
N ALA A 93 -48.83 1.03 17.57
CA ALA A 93 -49.20 2.28 16.91
C ALA A 93 -48.51 3.49 17.59
N THR A 94 -47.67 4.19 16.84
CA THR A 94 -47.00 5.42 17.29
C THR A 94 -47.99 6.58 17.27
N HIS A 95 -48.08 7.33 18.38
CA HIS A 95 -48.93 8.50 18.49
C HIS A 95 -48.52 9.58 17.48
N ARG A 96 -49.55 10.13 16.80
CA ARG A 96 -49.49 11.23 15.83
C ARG A 96 -48.84 12.49 16.43
N PRO A 97 -48.01 13.24 15.67
CA PRO A 97 -47.38 14.47 16.17
C PRO A 97 -48.44 15.53 16.50
N THR A 98 -48.29 16.13 17.68
CA THR A 98 -49.08 17.27 18.15
C THR A 98 -48.60 18.55 17.47
N ASN A 99 -49.53 19.36 16.96
CA ASN A 99 -49.26 20.64 16.32
C ASN A 99 -48.42 21.56 17.23
N THR A 100 -47.19 21.86 16.80
CA THR A 100 -46.36 22.91 17.40
C THR A 100 -46.92 24.28 17.02
N PRO A 101 -47.15 25.21 17.96
CA PRO A 101 -47.61 26.56 17.62
C PRO A 101 -46.52 27.33 16.86
N MET A 102 -46.94 27.99 15.78
CA MET A 102 -46.13 28.87 14.93
C MET A 102 -45.62 30.08 15.73
N PRO A 103 -44.33 30.48 15.59
CA PRO A 103 -43.82 31.69 16.25
C PRO A 103 -44.51 32.95 15.73
N THR A 104 -44.94 33.80 16.67
CA THR A 104 -45.55 35.10 16.43
C THR A 104 -44.50 36.10 15.95
N ALA A 105 -44.76 36.77 14.81
CA ALA A 105 -43.91 37.84 14.31
C ALA A 105 -43.87 39.01 15.31
N THR A 106 -42.68 39.32 15.81
CA THR A 106 -42.45 40.47 16.71
C THR A 106 -42.19 41.70 15.84
N ALA A 107 -42.93 42.78 16.09
CA ALA A 107 -42.81 44.04 15.36
C ALA A 107 -41.44 44.69 15.58
N THR A 108 -40.66 44.85 14.50
CA THR A 108 -39.41 45.60 14.48
C THR A 108 -39.70 47.09 14.67
N ARG A 109 -39.08 47.72 15.67
CA ARG A 109 -39.17 49.17 15.89
C ARG A 109 -38.40 49.93 14.81
N THR A 110 -39.06 50.95 14.27
CA THR A 110 -38.59 51.95 13.32
C THR A 110 -37.31 52.66 13.84
N PRO A 111 -36.29 52.91 13.00
CA PRO A 111 -35.14 53.70 13.41
C PRO A 111 -35.49 55.18 13.55
N THR A 112 -35.15 55.75 14.71
CA THR A 112 -35.20 57.19 15.02
C THR A 112 -34.09 57.92 14.28
N ALA A 113 -34.42 59.04 13.62
CA ALA A 113 -33.46 59.92 12.96
C ALA A 113 -32.50 60.55 14.00
N ALA A 114 -31.20 60.41 13.77
CA ALA A 114 -30.16 61.12 14.51
C ALA A 114 -29.96 62.54 13.93
N PRO A 115 -29.67 63.56 14.76
CA PRO A 115 -29.50 64.92 14.30
C PRO A 115 -28.16 65.15 13.59
N SER A 116 -28.23 66.05 12.61
CA SER A 116 -27.16 66.68 11.84
C SER A 116 -26.02 67.20 12.72
N LEU A 117 -24.77 66.84 12.40
CA LEU A 117 -23.57 67.50 12.91
C LEU A 117 -23.00 68.47 11.86
N GLU A 118 -22.74 69.69 12.33
CA GLU A 118 -22.16 70.83 11.60
C GLU A 118 -20.79 70.54 10.95
N PRO A 119 -20.42 71.30 9.90
CA PRO A 119 -19.13 71.15 9.24
C PRO A 119 -18.03 71.84 10.07
N THR A 120 -17.11 71.05 10.63
CA THR A 120 -15.90 71.59 11.27
C THR A 120 -14.74 71.65 10.26
N ARG A 121 -14.08 72.80 10.26
CA ARG A 121 -13.07 73.26 9.30
C ARG A 121 -11.82 72.39 9.25
N THR A 122 -11.34 72.24 8.03
CA THR A 122 -10.05 71.69 7.59
C THR A 122 -8.85 72.40 8.23
N PRO A 123 -7.88 71.68 8.80
CA PRO A 123 -6.52 72.20 8.96
C PRO A 123 -5.63 71.81 7.77
N ARG A 124 -4.77 72.77 7.45
CA ARG A 124 -3.75 72.91 6.41
C ARG A 124 -2.70 71.78 6.41
N PRO A 125 -2.13 71.39 5.26
CA PRO A 125 -0.97 70.51 5.22
C PRO A 125 0.27 71.34 5.54
N ASP A 126 1.04 70.94 6.54
CA ASP A 126 2.42 71.40 6.67
C ASP A 126 3.34 70.30 7.19
N GLU A 127 4.56 70.36 6.65
CA GLU A 127 5.80 69.68 7.03
C GLU A 127 6.00 68.19 6.67
N THR A 128 6.78 68.02 5.60
CA THR A 128 7.53 66.84 5.18
C THR A 128 8.39 66.28 6.34
N ILE A 129 8.07 65.07 6.80
CA ILE A 129 8.92 64.30 7.72
C ILE A 129 10.04 63.61 6.93
N ALA A 130 11.27 63.79 7.39
CA ALA A 130 12.48 63.14 6.88
C ALA A 130 12.40 61.60 6.97
N PRO A 131 13.08 60.84 6.09
CA PRO A 131 13.03 59.38 6.14
C PRO A 131 13.64 58.86 7.44
N GLY A 132 12.81 58.27 8.30
CA GLY A 132 13.21 57.59 9.52
C GLY A 132 13.78 56.20 9.23
N ASP A 133 14.72 55.78 10.08
CA ASP A 133 15.48 54.54 9.99
C ASP A 133 14.59 53.30 9.77
N THR A 134 15.00 52.47 8.81
CA THR A 134 14.32 51.22 8.46
C THR A 134 14.39 50.25 9.66
N PRO A 135 13.26 49.77 10.21
CA PRO A 135 13.30 48.80 11.29
C PRO A 135 13.91 47.48 10.77
N THR A 136 14.86 46.95 11.54
CA THR A 136 15.45 45.62 11.32
C THR A 136 14.35 44.56 11.42
N PRO A 137 14.22 43.59 10.49
CA PRO A 137 13.19 42.58 10.57
C PRO A 137 13.40 41.72 11.82
N GLU A 138 12.38 41.70 12.68
CA GLU A 138 12.28 40.83 13.85
C GLU A 138 12.29 39.36 13.39
N PRO A 139 12.95 38.43 14.11
CA PRO A 139 12.96 37.03 13.73
C PRO A 139 11.53 36.50 13.65
N THR A 140 11.13 36.11 12.45
CA THR A 140 9.84 35.45 12.20
C THR A 140 9.78 34.20 13.06
N SER A 141 8.83 34.15 14.00
CA SER A 141 8.59 32.96 14.81
C SER A 141 8.30 31.79 13.87
N THR A 142 9.16 30.77 13.94
CA THR A 142 8.91 29.49 13.27
C THR A 142 7.55 29.00 13.73
N PRO A 143 6.60 28.68 12.83
CA PRO A 143 5.31 28.16 13.25
C PRO A 143 5.53 26.87 14.05
N THR A 144 5.13 26.88 15.32
CA THR A 144 5.07 25.69 16.16
C THR A 144 4.14 24.69 15.48
N ALA A 145 4.60 23.48 15.22
CA ALA A 145 3.76 22.43 14.64
C ALA A 145 2.56 22.18 15.56
N THR A 146 1.36 22.52 15.07
CA THR A 146 0.11 22.18 15.75
C THR A 146 0.01 20.66 15.83
N PRO A 147 -0.17 20.05 17.01
CA PRO A 147 -0.41 18.61 17.10
C PRO A 147 -1.60 18.23 16.23
N ALA A 148 -1.45 17.21 15.39
CA ALA A 148 -2.58 16.57 14.73
C ALA A 148 -3.69 16.23 15.74
N PRO A 149 -4.98 16.37 15.37
CA PRO A 149 -6.09 16.17 16.29
C PRO A 149 -6.25 14.71 16.74
N PHE A 150 -5.66 13.77 16.00
CA PHE A 150 -5.74 12.33 16.24
C PHE A 150 -4.36 11.68 16.28
N ALA A 151 -4.26 10.56 16.99
CA ALA A 151 -3.02 9.79 17.10
C ALA A 151 -2.62 9.13 15.79
N TYR A 152 -3.56 8.89 14.87
CA TYR A 152 -3.31 8.26 13.57
C TYR A 152 -3.78 9.13 12.40
N THR A 153 -3.03 9.05 11.31
CA THR A 153 -3.40 9.56 9.99
C THR A 153 -3.66 8.40 9.03
N ALA A 154 -4.37 8.65 7.94
CA ALA A 154 -4.74 7.63 6.97
C ALA A 154 -4.42 8.04 5.54
N GLU A 155 -4.03 7.06 4.73
CA GLU A 155 -3.89 7.16 3.27
C GLU A 155 -4.76 6.08 2.61
N VAL A 156 -5.44 6.42 1.51
CA VAL A 156 -6.29 5.49 0.76
C VAL A 156 -5.72 5.26 -0.63
N ILE A 157 -5.59 3.99 -1.01
CA ILE A 157 -5.11 3.56 -2.32
C ILE A 157 -6.16 2.64 -2.93
N TYR A 158 -6.69 2.99 -4.10
CA TYR A 158 -7.56 2.10 -4.86
C TYR A 158 -6.71 1.20 -5.77
N GLN A 159 -6.91 -0.10 -5.65
CA GLN A 159 -6.14 -1.08 -6.39
C GLN A 159 -6.95 -2.33 -6.71
N ARG A 160 -6.41 -3.17 -7.59
CA ARG A 160 -7.00 -4.47 -7.87
C ARG A 160 -6.76 -5.40 -6.70
N ALA A 161 -7.81 -6.08 -6.23
CA ALA A 161 -7.71 -7.14 -5.25
C ALA A 161 -6.91 -8.33 -5.81
N GLN A 162 -5.59 -8.32 -5.66
CA GLN A 162 -4.72 -9.36 -6.24
C GLN A 162 -5.05 -10.76 -5.74
N LEU A 163 -5.48 -10.85 -4.47
CA LEU A 163 -5.83 -12.11 -3.81
C LEU A 163 -7.16 -12.71 -4.29
N TYR A 164 -8.09 -11.89 -4.79
CA TYR A 164 -9.46 -12.32 -5.09
C TYR A 164 -9.89 -12.12 -6.56
N GLY A 165 -9.11 -11.37 -7.34
CA GLY A 165 -9.44 -11.04 -8.72
C GLY A 165 -10.66 -10.14 -8.83
N ALA A 166 -11.36 -10.20 -9.98
CA ALA A 166 -12.47 -9.29 -10.30
C ALA A 166 -13.82 -9.68 -9.65
N ASN A 167 -13.96 -10.91 -9.14
CA ASN A 167 -15.22 -11.41 -8.56
C ASN A 167 -15.34 -11.08 -7.06
N TRP A 168 -14.83 -9.93 -6.65
CA TRP A 168 -14.73 -9.54 -5.24
C TRP A 168 -14.64 -8.02 -5.12
N ALA A 169 -15.08 -7.48 -3.99
CA ALA A 169 -14.74 -6.13 -3.58
C ALA A 169 -14.65 -6.02 -2.05
N GLY A 170 -13.83 -5.10 -1.56
CA GLY A 170 -13.61 -4.91 -0.12
C GLY A 170 -12.84 -3.65 0.24
N VAL A 171 -12.91 -3.29 1.51
CA VAL A 171 -12.05 -2.30 2.15
C VAL A 171 -11.10 -3.04 3.08
N ALA A 172 -9.80 -2.85 2.90
CA ALA A 172 -8.78 -3.54 3.69
C ALA A 172 -7.65 -2.60 4.03
N GLY A 173 -6.76 -2.99 4.92
CA GLY A 173 -5.68 -2.08 5.28
C GLY A 173 -4.69 -2.59 6.30
N LEU A 174 -3.82 -1.66 6.71
CA LEU A 174 -2.77 -1.85 7.69
C LEU A 174 -2.78 -0.72 8.72
N VAL A 175 -2.21 -1.00 9.88
CA VAL A 175 -2.02 -0.05 10.97
C VAL A 175 -0.56 -0.12 11.41
N PHE A 176 0.11 1.03 11.40
CA PHE A 176 1.50 1.15 11.79
C PHE A 176 1.66 2.07 13.01
N ASP A 177 2.56 1.68 13.92
CA ASP A 177 2.99 2.51 15.04
C ASP A 177 3.98 3.61 14.57
N LEU A 178 4.44 4.43 15.52
CA LEU A 178 5.40 5.53 15.29
C LEU A 178 6.72 5.07 14.65
N ASN A 179 7.10 3.81 14.80
CA ASN A 179 8.33 3.24 14.27
C ASN A 179 8.11 2.53 12.92
N GLY A 180 6.90 2.60 12.35
CA GLY A 180 6.54 1.89 11.14
C GLY A 180 6.36 0.38 11.33
N LYS A 181 6.21 -0.09 12.58
CA LYS A 181 5.95 -1.50 12.87
C LYS A 181 4.45 -1.76 12.79
N TYR A 182 4.09 -2.93 12.26
CA TYR A 182 2.71 -3.42 12.25
C TYR A 182 2.14 -3.46 13.67
N GLN A 183 0.98 -2.85 13.84
CA GLN A 183 0.29 -2.73 15.12
C GLN A 183 -1.05 -3.47 15.07
N PRO A 184 -1.09 -4.74 15.49
CA PRO A 184 -2.35 -5.49 15.60
C PRO A 184 -3.17 -5.04 16.83
N ASN A 185 -4.41 -5.53 16.93
CA ASN A 185 -5.35 -5.29 18.03
C ASN A 185 -5.82 -3.83 18.22
N ILE A 186 -5.73 -2.98 17.19
CA ILE A 186 -6.46 -1.72 17.11
C ILE A 186 -7.80 -1.98 16.44
N ASP A 187 -8.90 -1.50 17.02
CA ASP A 187 -10.23 -1.71 16.47
C ASP A 187 -10.45 -0.81 15.25
N VAL A 188 -10.88 -1.43 14.15
CA VAL A 188 -11.23 -0.78 12.89
C VAL A 188 -12.74 -0.87 12.73
N LYS A 189 -13.41 0.28 12.67
CA LYS A 189 -14.85 0.36 12.40
C LYS A 189 -15.08 0.77 10.95
N ALA A 190 -15.98 0.07 10.25
CA ALA A 190 -16.40 0.43 8.90
C ALA A 190 -17.93 0.41 8.77
N TRP A 191 -18.50 1.42 8.11
CA TRP A 191 -19.96 1.58 7.94
C TRP A 191 -20.28 2.27 6.61
N GLY A 192 -21.57 2.35 6.26
CA GLY A 192 -22.03 3.01 5.03
C GLY A 192 -23.02 2.15 4.25
N ASP A 193 -22.85 2.09 2.93
CA ASP A 193 -23.73 1.31 2.06
C ASP A 193 -23.69 -0.20 2.40
N ALA A 194 -24.70 -0.94 1.91
CA ALA A 194 -24.70 -2.40 2.04
C ALA A 194 -23.40 -2.99 1.45
N PRO A 195 -22.80 -4.01 2.10
CA PRO A 195 -23.35 -4.86 3.15
C PRO A 195 -23.02 -4.41 4.58
N LEU A 196 -22.33 -3.29 4.78
CA LEU A 196 -21.95 -2.83 6.12
C LEU A 196 -23.10 -2.12 6.84
N GLY A 197 -23.89 -1.34 6.10
CA GLY A 197 -25.03 -0.62 6.67
C GLY A 197 -24.62 0.53 7.58
N PRO A 198 -25.61 1.29 8.08
CA PRO A 198 -25.37 2.50 8.87
C PRO A 198 -24.74 2.22 10.25
N GLU A 199 -25.08 1.09 10.87
CA GLU A 199 -24.50 0.68 12.16
C GLU A 199 -23.03 0.24 12.02
N GLY A 200 -22.67 -0.23 10.83
CA GLY A 200 -21.33 -0.71 10.51
C GLY A 200 -20.95 -2.02 11.21
N LYS A 201 -19.66 -2.33 11.10
CA LYS A 201 -19.01 -3.47 11.71
C LYS A 201 -17.66 -3.03 12.27
N THR A 202 -17.24 -3.67 13.34
CA THR A 202 -15.94 -3.46 13.96
C THR A 202 -15.18 -4.78 14.00
N LEU A 203 -13.89 -4.72 13.70
CA LEU A 203 -12.97 -5.83 13.91
C LEU A 203 -11.58 -5.31 14.25
N PRO A 204 -10.78 -6.09 14.98
CA PRO A 204 -9.40 -5.69 15.27
C PRO A 204 -8.50 -5.86 14.05
N SER A 205 -7.55 -4.94 13.91
CA SER A 205 -6.38 -5.09 13.03
C SER A 205 -5.61 -6.37 13.38
N GLY A 206 -5.11 -7.07 12.36
CA GLY A 206 -4.45 -8.38 12.49
C GLY A 206 -5.35 -9.57 12.20
N THR A 207 -6.64 -9.36 11.89
CA THR A 207 -7.59 -10.41 11.50
C THR A 207 -7.45 -10.87 10.04
N ALA A 208 -6.77 -10.08 9.20
CA ALA A 208 -6.51 -10.39 7.80
C ALA A 208 -4.99 -10.41 7.52
N PRO A 209 -4.24 -11.40 8.05
CA PRO A 209 -2.79 -11.45 7.96
C PRO A 209 -2.24 -11.55 6.54
N GLN A 210 -3.08 -11.86 5.54
CA GLN A 210 -2.71 -11.84 4.12
C GLN A 210 -2.22 -10.48 3.62
N TYR A 211 -2.59 -9.38 4.30
CA TYR A 211 -2.09 -8.03 4.00
C TYR A 211 -0.85 -7.65 4.82
N GLY A 212 -0.53 -8.41 5.87
CA GLY A 212 0.53 -8.15 6.84
C GLY A 212 0.06 -8.38 8.29
N PRO A 213 0.95 -8.38 9.30
CA PRO A 213 0.61 -8.71 10.68
C PRO A 213 -0.50 -7.88 11.33
N SER A 214 -0.72 -6.63 10.89
CA SER A 214 -1.83 -5.77 11.33
C SER A 214 -2.98 -5.72 10.32
N GLY A 215 -3.01 -6.61 9.35
CA GLY A 215 -3.96 -6.58 8.24
C GLY A 215 -5.40 -6.72 8.71
N TRP A 216 -6.31 -6.01 8.09
CA TRP A 216 -7.75 -6.11 8.35
C TRP A 216 -8.55 -6.03 7.05
N GLU A 217 -9.78 -6.55 7.04
CA GLU A 217 -10.62 -6.60 5.84
C GLU A 217 -12.12 -6.58 6.16
N PHE A 218 -12.83 -5.68 5.48
CA PHE A 218 -14.28 -5.69 5.33
C PHE A 218 -14.66 -6.03 3.89
N ARG A 219 -15.26 -7.19 3.72
CA ARG A 219 -15.77 -7.63 2.43
C ARG A 219 -17.06 -6.89 2.06
N LEU A 220 -17.10 -6.33 0.86
CA LEU A 220 -18.27 -5.65 0.30
C LEU A 220 -19.10 -6.54 -0.63
N GLY A 221 -18.49 -7.50 -1.34
CA GLY A 221 -19.25 -8.40 -2.19
C GLY A 221 -18.45 -9.35 -3.07
N ASN A 222 -19.17 -10.09 -3.93
CA ASN A 222 -18.64 -11.03 -4.93
C ASN A 222 -18.46 -10.41 -6.33
N ARG A 223 -18.35 -9.07 -6.42
CA ARG A 223 -18.19 -8.31 -7.66
C ARG A 223 -17.66 -6.91 -7.33
N PRO A 224 -17.13 -6.13 -8.30
CA PRO A 224 -16.74 -4.75 -8.06
C PRO A 224 -17.91 -3.97 -7.44
N ALA A 225 -17.62 -3.23 -6.37
CA ALA A 225 -18.64 -2.51 -5.62
C ALA A 225 -18.79 -1.07 -6.14
N PHE A 226 -20.02 -0.59 -6.15
CA PHE A 226 -20.36 0.81 -6.36
C PHE A 226 -21.05 1.30 -5.08
N GLY A 227 -20.54 2.37 -4.47
CA GLY A 227 -21.09 2.88 -3.21
C GLY A 227 -20.08 3.65 -2.38
N ARG A 228 -20.54 4.08 -1.20
CA ARG A 228 -19.78 4.88 -0.25
C ARG A 228 -19.74 4.20 1.12
N TRP A 229 -18.55 4.18 1.68
CA TRP A 229 -18.26 3.65 3.01
C TRP A 229 -17.36 4.61 3.77
N GLN A 230 -17.33 4.42 5.08
CA GLN A 230 -16.49 5.17 6.00
C GLN A 230 -15.71 4.17 6.84
N VAL A 231 -14.46 4.50 7.15
CA VAL A 231 -13.58 3.70 8.00
C VAL A 231 -12.92 4.59 9.05
N GLN A 232 -12.80 4.11 10.28
CA GLN A 232 -12.14 4.83 11.36
C GLN A 232 -11.46 3.86 12.32
N LEU A 233 -10.29 4.23 12.85
CA LEU A 233 -9.71 3.56 14.01
C LEU A 233 -10.39 4.05 15.28
N ILE A 234 -10.74 3.12 16.16
CA ILE A 234 -11.33 3.40 17.47
C ILE A 234 -10.57 2.64 18.55
N ASP A 235 -10.66 3.12 19.79
CA ASP A 235 -10.19 2.39 20.96
C ASP A 235 -11.23 1.35 21.42
N ALA A 236 -10.89 0.56 22.44
CA ALA A 236 -11.77 -0.47 23.00
C ALA A 236 -13.07 0.08 23.62
N ASN A 237 -13.16 1.39 23.87
CA ASN A 237 -14.36 2.07 24.36
C ASN A 237 -15.17 2.73 23.23
N GLY A 238 -14.70 2.65 21.98
CA GLY A 238 -15.31 3.30 20.82
C GLY A 238 -14.90 4.76 20.60
N ALA A 239 -13.90 5.27 21.33
CA ALA A 239 -13.39 6.62 21.11
C ALA A 239 -12.53 6.66 19.83
N PRO A 240 -12.61 7.73 19.02
CA PRO A 240 -11.88 7.82 17.76
C PRO A 240 -10.37 8.01 17.97
N LEU A 241 -9.59 7.18 17.27
CA LEU A 241 -8.12 7.26 17.21
C LEU A 241 -7.62 7.90 15.91
N SER A 242 -8.47 8.00 14.89
CA SER A 242 -8.18 8.63 13.60
C SER A 242 -9.35 9.53 13.15
N ASP A 243 -9.10 10.35 12.14
CA ASP A 243 -10.18 10.92 11.32
C ASP A 243 -11.00 9.81 10.64
N VAL A 244 -12.22 10.17 10.23
CA VAL A 244 -13.07 9.32 9.39
C VAL A 244 -12.54 9.34 7.96
N VAL A 245 -12.21 8.15 7.46
CA VAL A 245 -11.75 7.93 6.09
C VAL A 245 -12.95 7.64 5.20
N GLU A 246 -13.25 8.53 4.27
CA GLU A 246 -14.32 8.33 3.28
C GLU A 246 -13.82 7.49 2.11
N ILE A 247 -14.56 6.44 1.78
CA ILE A 247 -14.27 5.50 0.71
C ILE A 247 -15.41 5.57 -0.30
N GLU A 248 -15.08 5.74 -1.58
CA GLU A 248 -16.04 5.70 -2.67
C GLU A 248 -15.52 4.76 -3.75
N MET A 249 -16.30 3.71 -4.05
CA MET A 249 -15.98 2.79 -5.13
C MET A 249 -16.91 3.02 -6.32
N GLN A 250 -16.34 2.95 -7.53
CA GLN A 250 -17.04 3.23 -8.79
C GLN A 250 -17.46 1.98 -9.57
N GLY A 251 -17.29 0.78 -9.00
CA GLY A 251 -17.54 -0.49 -9.70
C GLY A 251 -16.44 -0.90 -10.69
N ASP A 252 -15.25 -0.30 -10.61
CA ASP A 252 -14.10 -0.64 -11.46
C ASP A 252 -13.44 -1.97 -11.01
N PRO A 253 -13.32 -2.99 -11.88
CA PRO A 253 -12.57 -4.21 -11.59
C PRO A 253 -11.07 -4.00 -11.25
N LEU A 254 -10.47 -2.87 -11.63
CA LEU A 254 -9.10 -2.50 -11.29
C LEU A 254 -8.99 -1.69 -9.99
N GLY A 255 -10.11 -1.20 -9.47
CA GLY A 255 -10.22 -0.44 -8.22
C GLY A 255 -11.16 -1.12 -7.21
N ASN A 256 -11.27 -2.45 -7.27
CA ASN A 256 -12.20 -3.21 -6.44
C ASN A 256 -11.71 -3.44 -5.00
N LEU A 257 -10.52 -2.96 -4.63
CA LEU A 257 -10.02 -2.90 -3.27
C LEU A 257 -9.67 -1.45 -2.90
N ALA A 258 -10.31 -0.93 -1.86
CA ALA A 258 -9.88 0.29 -1.20
C ALA A 258 -8.93 -0.09 -0.07
N TYR A 259 -7.64 0.20 -0.26
CA TYR A 259 -6.58 -0.16 0.66
C TYR A 259 -6.18 1.03 1.52
N VAL A 260 -6.40 0.93 2.83
CA VAL A 260 -6.24 2.04 3.78
C VAL A 260 -5.02 1.79 4.67
N ILE A 261 -4.11 2.75 4.72
CA ILE A 261 -2.89 2.68 5.52
C ILE A 261 -2.99 3.69 6.65
N PHE A 262 -3.14 3.21 7.88
CA PHE A 262 -3.07 4.06 9.06
C PHE A 262 -1.64 4.13 9.60
N ARG A 263 -1.19 5.33 9.96
CA ARG A 263 0.12 5.57 10.58
C ARG A 263 -0.04 6.44 11.82
N GLN A 264 0.50 5.96 12.94
CA GLN A 264 0.59 6.75 14.15
C GLN A 264 1.50 7.97 13.93
N VAL A 265 1.11 9.13 14.45
CA VAL A 265 1.83 10.41 14.29
C VAL A 265 2.15 11.11 15.61
N GLN A 266 1.68 10.58 16.74
CA GLN A 266 1.93 11.11 18.10
C GLN A 266 2.14 9.99 19.13
#